data_AF-A3J264-F1
#
_entry.id   AF-A3J264-F1
#
_cell.length_a   1.000
_cell.length_b   1.000
_cell.length_c   1.000
_cell.angle_alpha   90.00
_cell.angle_beta   90.00
_cell.angle_gamma   90.00
#
_symmetry.space_group_name_H-M   'P 1'
#
loop_
_entity.id
_entity.type
_entity.pdbx_description
1 polymer ?
#
loop_
_entity_poly.entity_id
_entity_poly.type
_entity_poly.pdbx_seq_one_letter_code
_entity_poly.pdbx_strand_id
1 'polypeptide(L)'
;MNYLKLYYKIIDKAKESNRNGYLELHHIIPRCIYGENLLDENLIHDVNQDSNLVYLTAREHFIAHWLLHREFPKNKKLGLAFWAMAGMISPDHKRTYIPSSRAIEEARFAATNARKVEILQYDLEGNFLKEFKSLNDASNFIGIVPNAIGQNLNSYSKSAGSFQWRFKTKNYKHKIESYFSDNNGLPAGQYDLNGNLISNFESLMEAERKTGHSEGSIRAAMNRGTKIKNTSYFFIQFHKNQEIPKLVDPLIIPLHGFSIPIVQISSNEKYIINEFQSISHAAKFLNKTTGHISSVCKGKRKTAYGYIWKYKKDYVTKLPYATIEEIDLKLHSKPIAQYDLYGNYLKTFKSASEAARETNDKQGNISSVALGKRKYSKNYQYAYIEKNNIPRKNSIIRSDNISKKVQMLDLISGELINEFESISLAAKSINGSQSNISACINGRKKTAYGFKWIFNELS
;
A
#
# COMPACT_ATOMS: atom_id res chain seq x y z
N MET A 1 4.97 30.43 37.34
CA MET A 1 5.58 31.31 36.31
C MET A 1 4.46 32.20 35.79
N ASN A 2 4.63 33.52 35.82
CA ASN A 2 3.57 34.45 35.38
C ASN A 2 3.68 34.63 33.86
N TYR A 3 2.84 33.93 33.09
CA TYR A 3 2.91 33.91 31.63
C TYR A 3 2.42 35.22 31.04
N LEU A 4 1.37 35.81 31.63
CA LEU A 4 0.85 37.13 31.28
C LEU A 4 1.92 38.23 31.37
N LYS A 5 2.73 38.24 32.43
CA LYS A 5 3.84 39.20 32.61
C LYS A 5 4.90 39.04 31.52
N LEU A 6 5.24 37.81 31.15
CA LEU A 6 6.21 37.55 30.07
C LEU A 6 5.64 37.94 28.70
N TYR A 7 4.34 37.71 28.52
CA TYR A 7 3.61 38.11 27.33
C TYR A 7 3.67 39.64 27.15
N TYR A 8 3.24 40.43 28.15
CA TYR A 8 3.31 41.90 28.06
C TYR A 8 4.73 42.41 27.89
N LYS A 9 5.74 41.78 28.52
CA LYS A 9 7.15 42.14 28.30
C LYS A 9 7.58 42.00 26.82
N ILE A 10 7.03 41.02 26.08
CA ILE A 10 7.27 40.88 24.64
C ILE A 10 6.58 42.01 23.87
N ILE A 11 5.34 42.33 24.25
CA ILE A 11 4.54 43.39 23.63
C ILE A 11 5.17 44.78 23.83
N ASP A 12 5.57 45.13 25.06
CA ASP A 12 6.16 46.43 25.39
C ASP A 12 7.48 46.62 24.65
N LYS A 13 8.36 45.60 24.68
CA LYS A 13 9.60 45.60 23.89
C LYS A 13 9.31 45.77 22.40
N ALA A 14 8.21 45.21 21.91
CA ALA A 14 7.82 45.31 20.52
C ALA A 14 7.34 46.71 20.12
N LYS A 15 6.65 47.41 21.01
CA LYS A 15 6.20 48.79 20.81
C LYS A 15 7.37 49.79 20.81
N GLU A 16 8.39 49.56 21.62
CA GLU A 16 9.51 50.50 21.80
C GLU A 16 10.63 50.37 20.75
N SER A 17 10.73 49.23 20.05
CA SER A 17 11.86 48.94 19.17
C SER A 17 11.55 49.20 17.69
N ASN A 18 12.45 49.87 16.98
CA ASN A 18 12.45 49.86 15.50
C ASN A 18 12.82 48.46 14.98
N ARG A 19 11.94 47.87 14.17
CA ARG A 19 12.03 46.47 13.74
C ARG A 19 12.17 46.37 12.23
N ASN A 20 13.15 45.58 11.78
CA ASN A 20 13.40 45.28 10.37
C ASN A 20 13.15 43.80 10.08
N GLY A 21 12.62 43.49 8.90
CA GLY A 21 12.40 42.11 8.43
C GLY A 21 10.92 41.72 8.34
N TYR A 22 10.66 40.40 8.29
CA TYR A 22 9.30 39.86 8.23
C TYR A 22 8.60 39.95 9.59
N LEU A 23 7.49 40.68 9.63
CA LEU A 23 6.67 40.92 10.83
C LEU A 23 5.24 40.47 10.57
N GLU A 24 4.57 40.01 11.62
CA GLU A 24 3.18 39.61 11.63
C GLU A 24 2.40 40.52 12.57
N LEU A 25 1.25 41.00 12.10
CA LEU A 25 0.33 41.80 12.92
C LEU A 25 -0.29 40.90 14.00
N HIS A 26 -0.21 41.33 15.25
CA HIS A 26 -0.77 40.63 16.40
C HIS A 26 -1.67 41.57 17.21
N HIS A 27 -2.85 41.10 17.58
CA HIS A 27 -3.75 41.80 18.49
C HIS A 27 -3.36 41.52 19.95
N ILE A 28 -3.03 42.54 20.73
CA ILE A 28 -2.62 42.43 22.14
C ILE A 28 -3.71 41.72 22.96
N ILE A 29 -4.97 42.04 22.68
CA ILE A 29 -6.14 41.25 23.06
C ILE A 29 -6.61 40.54 21.81
N PRO A 30 -6.33 39.23 21.67
CA PRO A 30 -6.68 38.47 20.47
C PRO A 30 -8.17 38.54 20.18
N ARG A 31 -8.50 38.68 18.89
CA ARG A 31 -9.86 38.74 18.38
C ARG A 31 -10.75 37.56 18.79
N CYS A 32 -10.16 36.41 19.09
CA CYS A 32 -10.90 35.24 19.53
C CYS A 32 -11.43 35.37 20.97
N ILE A 33 -10.79 36.16 21.83
CA ILE A 33 -11.16 36.34 23.24
C ILE A 33 -11.65 37.74 23.60
N TYR A 34 -11.65 38.68 22.66
CA TYR A 34 -12.22 40.02 22.86
C TYR A 34 -13.70 39.93 23.28
N GLY A 35 -14.07 40.61 24.37
CA GLY A 35 -15.40 40.55 24.98
C GLY A 35 -15.63 39.35 25.91
N GLU A 36 -14.63 38.48 26.12
CA GLU A 36 -14.70 37.41 27.13
C GLU A 36 -14.25 37.87 28.53
N ASN A 37 -13.79 39.13 28.68
CA ASN A 37 -13.26 39.70 29.93
C ASN A 37 -12.11 38.88 30.54
N LEU A 38 -11.29 38.25 29.68
CA LEU A 38 -10.12 37.46 30.10
C LEU A 38 -8.87 38.32 30.24
N LEU A 39 -8.79 39.41 29.48
CA LEU A 39 -7.74 40.43 29.55
C LEU A 39 -8.39 41.78 29.89
N ASP A 40 -7.58 42.75 30.30
CA ASP A 40 -8.07 44.09 30.61
C ASP A 40 -8.44 44.83 29.31
N GLU A 41 -9.75 45.01 29.09
CA GLU A 41 -10.32 45.63 27.88
C GLU A 41 -10.70 47.11 28.10
N ASN A 42 -10.46 47.68 29.30
CA ASN A 42 -11.01 49.00 29.70
C ASN A 42 -10.61 50.17 28.80
N LEU A 43 -9.48 50.08 28.10
CA LEU A 43 -8.92 51.12 27.23
C LEU A 43 -9.13 50.86 25.73
N ILE A 44 -9.85 49.79 25.37
CA ILE A 44 -10.00 49.32 23.99
C ILE A 44 -11.49 49.27 23.60
N HIS A 45 -11.91 50.20 22.74
CA HIS A 45 -13.30 50.28 22.26
C HIS A 45 -13.55 49.46 20.98
N ASP A 46 -12.51 49.18 20.20
CA ASP A 46 -12.54 48.32 19.02
C ASP A 46 -11.35 47.36 19.05
N VAL A 47 -11.58 46.10 18.73
CA VAL A 47 -10.51 45.10 18.61
C VAL A 47 -9.43 45.51 17.61
N ASN A 48 -9.78 46.27 16.57
CA ASN A 48 -8.82 46.76 15.57
C ASN A 48 -8.25 48.15 15.87
N GLN A 49 -8.49 48.68 17.07
CA GLN A 49 -7.89 49.94 17.50
C GLN A 49 -6.36 49.84 17.51
N ASP A 50 -5.67 50.88 17.04
CA ASP A 50 -4.20 50.90 16.93
C ASP A 50 -3.48 50.60 18.25
N SER A 51 -4.07 50.99 19.39
CA SER A 51 -3.55 50.68 20.73
C SER A 51 -3.47 49.18 21.04
N ASN A 52 -4.33 48.38 20.40
CA ASN A 52 -4.43 46.93 20.50
C ASN A 52 -3.61 46.18 19.45
N LEU A 53 -2.92 46.88 18.54
CA LEU A 53 -2.14 46.27 17.47
C LEU A 53 -0.64 46.37 17.76
N VAL A 54 0.10 45.31 17.45
CA VAL A 54 1.56 45.30 17.54
C VAL A 54 2.16 44.38 16.47
N TYR A 55 3.31 44.76 15.92
CA TYR A 55 4.05 43.95 14.95
C TYR A 55 5.08 43.05 15.64
N LEU A 56 4.89 41.73 15.53
CA LEU A 56 5.75 40.72 16.13
C LEU A 56 6.55 39.98 15.07
N THR A 57 7.77 39.55 15.40
CA THR A 57 8.47 38.57 14.57
C THR A 57 7.73 37.23 14.62
N ALA A 58 7.92 36.35 13.62
CA ALA A 58 7.29 35.02 13.60
C ALA A 58 7.52 34.22 14.90
N ARG A 59 8.72 34.34 15.50
CA ARG A 59 9.05 33.70 16.78
C ARG A 59 8.27 34.31 17.94
N GLU A 60 8.22 35.63 18.06
CA GLU A 60 7.48 36.31 19.12
C GLU A 60 5.98 36.05 19.01
N HIS A 61 5.42 36.07 17.79
CA HIS A 61 4.01 35.78 17.55
C HIS A 61 3.65 34.35 17.97
N PHE A 62 4.51 33.37 17.65
CA PHE A 62 4.35 32.00 18.15
C PHE A 62 4.38 31.94 19.68
N ILE A 63 5.37 32.59 20.32
CA ILE A 63 5.53 32.59 21.77
C ILE A 63 4.34 33.30 22.45
N ALA A 64 3.82 34.38 21.87
CA ALA A 64 2.66 35.10 22.37
C ALA A 64 1.44 34.18 22.50
N HIS A 65 1.06 33.49 21.42
CA HIS A 65 -0.05 32.53 21.45
C HIS A 65 0.22 31.33 22.37
N TRP A 66 1.48 30.91 22.49
CA TRP A 66 1.85 29.85 23.43
C TRP A 66 1.68 30.27 24.90
N LEU A 67 2.11 31.50 25.25
CA LEU A 67 1.96 32.06 26.60
C LEU A 67 0.50 32.29 26.95
N LEU A 68 -0.29 32.85 26.03
CA LEU A 68 -1.72 33.08 26.22
C LEU A 68 -2.49 31.77 26.42
N HIS A 69 -2.15 30.71 25.67
CA HIS A 69 -2.74 29.39 25.90
C HIS A 69 -2.39 28.83 27.28
N ARG A 70 -1.14 28.99 27.73
CA ARG A 70 -0.70 28.51 29.05
C ARG A 70 -1.31 29.28 30.22
N GLU A 71 -1.59 30.57 30.04
CA GLU A 71 -2.31 31.37 31.02
C GLU A 71 -3.78 30.94 31.12
N PHE A 72 -4.42 30.66 29.97
CA PHE A 72 -5.82 30.26 29.89
C PHE A 72 -6.02 28.87 29.28
N PRO A 73 -5.57 27.78 29.94
CA PRO A 73 -5.54 26.44 29.35
C PRO A 73 -6.95 25.85 29.11
N LYS A 74 -7.97 26.37 29.79
CA LYS A 74 -9.38 25.98 29.61
C LYS A 74 -10.04 26.66 28.41
N ASN A 75 -9.46 27.74 27.88
CA ASN A 75 -10.04 28.46 26.76
C ASN A 75 -9.78 27.70 25.44
N LYS A 76 -10.85 27.16 24.85
CA LYS A 76 -10.79 26.39 23.60
C LYS A 76 -10.26 27.21 22.43
N LYS A 77 -10.60 28.50 22.36
CA LYS A 77 -10.22 29.38 21.24
C LYS A 77 -8.71 29.68 21.25
N LEU A 78 -8.13 29.93 22.42
CA LEU A 78 -6.68 30.12 22.55
C LEU A 78 -5.88 28.86 22.22
N GLY A 79 -6.39 27.67 22.60
CA GLY A 79 -5.78 26.40 22.21
C GLY A 79 -5.77 26.19 20.68
N LEU A 80 -6.85 26.57 19.99
CA LEU A 80 -6.91 26.52 18.52
C LEU A 80 -5.99 27.55 17.85
N ALA A 81 -5.92 28.77 18.40
CA ALA A 81 -5.01 29.81 17.91
C ALA A 81 -3.54 29.40 18.04
N PHE A 82 -3.16 28.81 19.18
CA PHE A 82 -1.81 28.26 19.37
C PHE A 82 -1.49 27.15 18.36
N TRP A 83 -2.43 26.25 18.09
CA TRP A 83 -2.25 25.22 17.06
C TRP A 83 -2.11 25.78 15.65
N ALA A 84 -2.86 26.83 15.30
CA ALA A 84 -2.71 27.50 14.02
C ALA A 84 -1.28 28.05 13.85
N MET A 85 -0.69 28.60 14.91
CA MET A 85 0.70 29.07 14.89
C MET A 85 1.73 27.93 14.79
N ALA A 86 1.44 26.76 15.34
CA ALA A 86 2.35 25.61 15.35
C ALA A 86 2.34 24.80 14.05
N GLY A 87 1.21 24.75 13.32
CA GLY A 87 1.02 23.79 12.23
C GLY A 87 0.40 24.32 10.94
N MET A 88 -0.11 25.56 10.90
CA MET A 88 -0.67 26.15 9.67
C MET A 88 0.32 27.16 9.08
N ILE A 89 0.98 26.75 7.99
CA ILE A 89 1.87 27.61 7.19
C ILE A 89 1.10 27.94 5.90
N SER A 90 0.79 29.23 5.71
CA SER A 90 0.30 29.72 4.41
C SER A 90 1.50 29.86 3.46
N PRO A 91 1.35 29.59 2.15
CA PRO A 91 2.40 29.85 1.15
C PRO A 91 2.96 31.29 1.21
N ASP A 92 2.13 32.26 1.62
CA ASP A 92 2.49 33.68 1.71
C ASP A 92 3.31 34.03 2.96
N HIS A 93 3.31 33.16 3.98
CA HIS A 93 4.02 33.40 5.23
C HIS A 93 5.51 33.05 5.11
N LYS A 94 6.39 34.03 5.32
CA LYS A 94 7.85 33.85 5.32
C LYS A 94 8.38 33.51 6.72
N ARG A 95 7.71 32.60 7.44
CA ARG A 95 8.09 32.18 8.79
C ARG A 95 9.37 31.35 8.74
N THR A 96 10.49 31.92 9.20
CA THR A 96 11.79 31.21 9.32
C THR A 96 11.94 30.46 10.64
N TYR A 97 11.08 30.74 11.63
CA TYR A 97 11.13 30.12 12.94
C TYR A 97 10.47 28.73 12.93
N ILE A 98 11.20 27.72 13.43
CA ILE A 98 10.72 26.34 13.58
C ILE A 98 10.44 26.09 15.07
N PRO A 99 9.17 25.87 15.46
CA PRO A 99 8.83 25.50 16.83
C PRO A 99 9.50 24.20 17.29
N SER A 100 9.77 24.08 18.59
CA SER A 100 10.31 22.84 19.15
C SER A 100 9.28 21.71 19.10
N SER A 101 9.75 20.46 19.02
CA SER A 101 8.89 19.26 19.03
C SER A 101 7.95 19.24 20.23
N ARG A 102 8.44 19.63 21.42
CA ARG A 102 7.64 19.76 22.64
C ARG A 102 6.50 20.77 22.49
N ALA A 103 6.76 21.93 21.88
CA ALA A 103 5.73 22.94 21.69
C ALA A 103 4.69 22.51 20.65
N ILE A 104 5.09 21.77 19.62
CA ILE A 104 4.18 21.19 18.61
C ILE A 104 3.28 20.13 19.24
N GLU A 105 3.83 19.27 20.11
CA GLU A 105 3.05 18.27 20.85
C GLU A 105 2.02 18.94 21.77
N GLU A 106 2.44 19.95 22.53
CA GLU A 106 1.56 20.74 23.39
C GLU A 106 0.44 21.40 22.59
N ALA A 107 0.76 22.01 21.44
CA ALA A 107 -0.24 22.60 20.55
C ALA A 107 -1.23 21.58 19.99
N ARG A 108 -0.76 20.38 19.64
CA ARG A 108 -1.62 19.28 19.16
C ARG A 108 -2.60 18.83 20.25
N PHE A 109 -2.11 18.70 21.48
CA PHE A 109 -2.93 18.34 22.63
C PHE A 109 -3.98 19.41 22.93
N ALA A 110 -3.57 20.69 22.90
CA ALA A 110 -4.47 21.83 23.06
C ALA A 110 -5.59 21.83 22.02
N ALA A 111 -5.27 21.66 20.73
CA ALA A 111 -6.26 21.58 19.66
C ALA A 111 -7.22 20.39 19.81
N THR A 112 -6.70 19.23 20.20
CA THR A 112 -7.50 18.02 20.40
C THR A 112 -8.51 18.22 21.53
N ASN A 113 -8.10 18.84 22.64
CA ASN A 113 -9.02 19.16 23.73
C ASN A 113 -10.01 20.26 23.37
N ALA A 114 -9.58 21.28 22.63
CA ALA A 114 -10.45 22.36 22.19
C ALA A 114 -11.56 21.87 21.24
N ARG A 115 -11.30 20.85 20.42
CA ARG A 115 -12.29 20.23 19.51
C ARG A 115 -13.22 19.24 20.21
N LYS A 116 -13.03 18.91 21.49
CA LYS A 116 -13.98 18.05 22.21
C LYS A 116 -15.30 18.80 22.36
N VAL A 117 -16.35 18.20 21.80
CA VAL A 117 -17.74 18.66 21.90
C VAL A 117 -18.51 17.61 22.68
N GLU A 118 -19.27 18.04 23.67
CA GLU A 118 -20.15 17.17 24.45
C GLU A 118 -21.34 16.76 23.60
N ILE A 119 -21.69 15.47 23.67
CA ILE A 119 -22.77 14.89 22.86
C ILE A 119 -23.72 14.09 23.75
N LEU A 120 -24.95 13.98 23.28
CA LEU A 120 -26.06 13.32 23.95
C LEU A 120 -26.49 12.10 23.15
N GLN A 121 -26.75 11.00 23.84
CA GLN A 121 -27.27 9.75 23.31
C GLN A 121 -28.74 9.62 23.67
N TYR A 122 -29.55 9.25 22.69
CA TYR A 122 -30.97 8.96 22.81
C TYR A 122 -31.27 7.57 22.24
N ASP A 123 -32.32 6.93 22.73
CA ASP A 123 -32.87 5.73 22.11
C ASP A 123 -33.58 6.06 20.77
N LEU A 124 -34.13 5.05 20.10
CA LEU A 124 -34.84 5.23 18.84
C LEU A 124 -36.21 5.87 19.06
N GLU A 125 -36.81 5.70 20.23
CA GLU A 125 -38.07 6.31 20.66
C GLU A 125 -37.90 7.81 21.01
N GLY A 126 -36.66 8.27 21.11
CA GLY A 126 -36.28 9.65 21.36
C GLY A 126 -36.11 10.03 22.83
N ASN A 127 -36.02 9.07 23.75
CA ASN A 127 -35.75 9.34 25.16
C ASN A 127 -34.25 9.50 25.41
N PHE A 128 -33.89 10.46 26.27
CA PHE A 128 -32.50 10.69 26.65
C PHE A 128 -31.93 9.50 27.46
N LEU A 129 -30.75 9.04 27.08
CA LEU A 129 -30.04 7.96 27.76
C LEU A 129 -28.83 8.47 28.55
N LYS A 130 -27.88 9.13 27.88
CA LYS A 130 -26.58 9.46 28.48
C LYS A 130 -25.88 10.63 27.79
N GLU A 131 -25.06 11.35 28.55
CA GLU A 131 -24.14 12.35 28.03
C GLU A 131 -22.70 11.82 27.96
N PHE A 132 -21.96 12.27 26.94
CA PHE A 132 -20.55 11.95 26.74
C PHE A 132 -19.73 13.21 26.56
N LYS A 133 -18.51 13.19 27.08
CA LYS A 133 -17.59 14.35 27.02
C LYS A 133 -17.05 14.58 25.61
N SER A 134 -17.05 13.55 24.78
CA SER A 134 -16.63 13.63 23.38
C SER A 134 -17.20 12.49 22.54
N LEU A 135 -17.19 12.68 21.23
CA LEU A 135 -17.55 11.64 20.27
C LEU A 135 -16.68 10.37 20.40
N ASN A 136 -15.38 10.53 20.67
CA ASN A 136 -14.49 9.37 20.86
C ASN A 136 -14.80 8.60 22.16
N ASP A 137 -15.23 9.30 23.21
CA ASP A 137 -15.67 8.69 24.47
C ASP A 137 -16.92 7.84 24.25
N ALA A 138 -17.90 8.37 23.53
CA ALA A 138 -19.10 7.63 23.13
C ALA A 138 -18.80 6.42 22.22
N SER A 139 -17.92 6.62 21.24
CA SER A 139 -17.46 5.58 20.32
C SER A 139 -16.82 4.41 21.05
N ASN A 140 -15.91 4.68 21.99
CA ASN A 140 -15.24 3.64 22.78
C ASN A 140 -16.20 2.94 23.74
N PHE A 141 -17.15 3.67 24.33
CA PHE A 141 -18.11 3.09 25.27
C PHE A 141 -19.09 2.13 24.57
N ILE A 142 -19.56 2.46 23.37
CA ILE A 142 -20.57 1.66 22.66
C ILE A 142 -19.93 0.66 21.67
N GLY A 143 -18.69 0.91 21.23
CA GLY A 143 -18.02 0.10 20.22
C GLY A 143 -18.45 0.42 18.79
N ILE A 144 -18.86 1.67 18.52
CA ILE A 144 -19.24 2.14 17.17
C ILE A 144 -18.13 3.02 16.61
N VAL A 145 -17.91 2.99 15.29
CA VAL A 145 -16.91 3.84 14.63
C VAL A 145 -17.22 5.34 14.84
N PRO A 146 -16.23 6.16 15.25
CA PRO A 146 -16.42 7.61 15.48
C PRO A 146 -17.13 8.33 14.32
N ASN A 147 -16.75 8.01 13.08
CA ASN A 147 -17.33 8.61 11.89
C ASN A 147 -18.84 8.37 11.77
N ALA A 148 -19.36 7.20 12.15
CA ALA A 148 -20.79 6.91 12.08
C ALA A 148 -21.60 7.82 13.02
N ILE A 149 -21.10 8.03 14.24
CA ILE A 149 -21.68 8.99 15.20
C ILE A 149 -21.62 10.41 14.60
N GLY A 150 -20.49 10.78 13.99
CA GLY A 150 -20.31 12.08 13.34
C GLY A 150 -21.29 12.34 12.19
N GLN A 151 -21.53 11.34 11.34
CA GLN A 151 -22.53 11.43 10.27
C GLN A 151 -23.94 11.63 10.82
N ASN A 152 -24.29 10.97 11.93
CA ASN A 152 -25.58 11.16 12.58
C ASN A 152 -25.74 12.55 13.20
N LEU A 153 -24.70 13.04 13.88
CA LEU A 153 -24.68 14.40 14.47
C LEU A 153 -24.86 15.49 13.41
N ASN A 154 -24.29 15.29 12.22
CA ASN A 154 -24.41 16.19 11.08
C ASN A 154 -25.68 15.95 10.24
N SER A 155 -26.61 15.11 10.71
CA SER A 155 -27.87 14.78 10.04
C SER A 155 -27.75 14.06 8.69
N TYR A 156 -26.56 13.53 8.34
CA TYR A 156 -26.37 12.71 7.13
C TYR A 156 -26.91 11.28 7.30
N SER A 157 -26.92 10.75 8.52
CA SER A 157 -27.63 9.53 8.87
C SER A 157 -28.70 9.81 9.93
N LYS A 158 -29.76 9.00 9.97
CA LYS A 158 -30.85 9.15 10.96
C LYS A 158 -30.56 8.46 12.29
N SER A 159 -29.74 7.41 12.28
CA SER A 159 -29.21 6.76 13.50
C SER A 159 -27.75 6.34 13.31
N ALA A 160 -27.08 5.99 14.41
CA ALA A 160 -25.80 5.30 14.40
C ALA A 160 -25.75 4.29 15.56
N GLY A 161 -25.51 3.02 15.21
CA GLY A 161 -25.51 1.89 16.15
C GLY A 161 -26.78 1.77 16.99
N SER A 162 -27.93 1.95 16.35
CA SER A 162 -29.26 1.90 16.99
C SER A 162 -29.55 3.00 18.01
N PHE A 163 -28.82 4.12 17.97
CA PHE A 163 -29.08 5.30 18.80
C PHE A 163 -29.20 6.56 17.94
N GLN A 164 -29.85 7.58 18.51
CA GLN A 164 -29.86 8.94 17.97
C GLN A 164 -28.89 9.83 18.75
N TRP A 165 -28.12 10.64 18.02
CA TRP A 165 -27.06 11.48 18.57
C TRP A 165 -27.34 12.96 18.34
N ARG A 166 -27.13 13.80 19.36
CA ARG A 166 -27.26 15.25 19.26
C ARG A 166 -26.12 15.96 19.98
N PHE A 167 -25.76 17.15 19.50
CA PHE A 167 -24.85 18.04 20.23
C PHE A 167 -25.52 18.57 21.49
N LYS A 168 -24.76 18.68 22.58
CA LYS A 168 -25.27 19.26 23.83
C LYS A 168 -25.39 20.78 23.69
N THR A 169 -26.61 21.29 23.84
CA THR A 169 -26.92 22.72 23.94
C THR A 169 -27.28 23.09 25.38
N LYS A 170 -27.22 24.38 25.75
CA LYS A 170 -27.60 24.83 27.10
C LYS A 170 -29.01 24.37 27.53
N ASN A 171 -29.95 24.34 26.58
CA ASN A 171 -31.33 23.89 26.79
C ASN A 171 -31.65 22.66 25.92
N TYR A 172 -31.03 21.50 26.20
CA TYR A 172 -31.34 20.28 25.44
C TYR A 172 -32.67 19.65 25.87
N LYS A 173 -33.39 19.05 24.91
CA LYS A 173 -34.67 18.38 25.17
C LYS A 173 -34.43 16.98 25.73
N HIS A 174 -35.17 16.60 26.76
CA HIS A 174 -35.13 15.24 27.32
C HIS A 174 -35.86 14.21 26.45
N LYS A 175 -36.71 14.69 25.53
CA LYS A 175 -37.41 13.88 24.53
C LYS A 175 -37.28 14.51 23.15
N ILE A 176 -36.87 13.71 22.18
CA ILE A 176 -36.78 14.06 20.75
C ILE A 176 -37.78 13.21 19.95
N GLU A 177 -37.92 13.53 18.66
CA GLU A 177 -38.77 12.75 17.76
C GLU A 177 -38.26 11.30 17.64
N SER A 178 -39.20 10.36 17.69
CA SER A 178 -38.89 8.94 17.50
C SER A 178 -38.49 8.69 16.04
N TYR A 179 -37.50 7.83 15.87
CA TYR A 179 -37.07 7.31 14.58
C TYR A 179 -37.28 5.80 14.57
N PHE A 180 -38.34 5.38 13.88
CA PHE A 180 -38.51 3.99 13.51
C PHE A 180 -37.72 3.77 12.21
N SER A 181 -36.63 3.01 12.28
CA SER A 181 -36.04 2.50 11.05
C SER A 181 -36.98 1.45 10.49
N ASP A 182 -37.57 1.69 9.32
CA ASP A 182 -38.04 0.57 8.52
C ASP A 182 -36.87 -0.39 8.40
N ASN A 183 -37.04 -1.64 8.83
CA ASN A 183 -36.01 -2.66 8.66
C ASN A 183 -35.85 -2.84 7.15
N ASN A 184 -34.90 -2.11 6.56
CA ASN A 184 -34.57 -2.17 5.14
C ASN A 184 -33.71 -3.40 4.84
N GLY A 185 -33.42 -4.22 5.85
CA GLY A 185 -32.87 -5.55 5.69
C GLY A 185 -33.79 -6.38 4.79
N LEU A 186 -33.23 -6.89 3.70
CA LEU A 186 -33.88 -7.88 2.88
C LEU A 186 -33.74 -9.25 3.58
N PRO A 187 -34.83 -10.04 3.65
CA PRO A 187 -34.79 -11.36 4.26
C PRO A 187 -33.82 -12.29 3.52
N ALA A 188 -33.25 -13.26 4.23
CA ALA A 188 -32.33 -14.23 3.67
C ALA A 188 -32.68 -15.65 4.10
N GLY A 189 -32.58 -16.60 3.17
CA GLY A 189 -32.68 -18.04 3.45
C GLY A 189 -31.31 -18.69 3.41
N GLN A 190 -31.04 -19.60 4.35
CA GLN A 190 -29.89 -20.48 4.36
C GLN A 190 -30.32 -21.85 3.86
N TYR A 191 -29.61 -22.38 2.87
CA TYR A 191 -29.93 -23.62 2.18
C TYR A 191 -28.76 -24.60 2.22
N ASP A 192 -29.03 -25.90 2.29
CA ASP A 192 -28.02 -26.95 2.08
C ASP A 192 -27.54 -26.97 0.61
N LEU A 193 -26.51 -27.75 0.27
CA LEU A 193 -26.01 -27.80 -1.12
C LEU A 193 -27.02 -28.34 -2.14
N ASN A 194 -28.05 -29.04 -1.69
CA ASN A 194 -29.11 -29.61 -2.52
C ASN A 194 -30.30 -28.65 -2.68
N GLY A 195 -30.25 -27.47 -2.06
CA GLY A 195 -31.30 -26.46 -2.14
C GLY A 195 -32.42 -26.60 -1.12
N ASN A 196 -32.27 -27.41 -0.06
CA ASN A 196 -33.26 -27.51 1.01
C ASN A 196 -33.06 -26.39 2.04
N LEU A 197 -34.14 -25.73 2.45
CA LEU A 197 -34.10 -24.65 3.45
C LEU A 197 -33.70 -25.18 4.83
N ILE A 198 -32.62 -24.63 5.39
CA ILE A 198 -32.15 -24.88 6.74
C ILE A 198 -32.74 -23.87 7.73
N SER A 199 -32.70 -22.58 7.38
CA SER A 199 -33.13 -21.49 8.27
C SER A 199 -33.45 -20.22 7.48
N ASN A 200 -34.29 -19.36 8.05
CA ASN A 200 -34.59 -18.03 7.51
C ASN A 200 -34.18 -16.92 8.49
N PHE A 201 -33.91 -15.75 7.94
CA PHE A 201 -33.49 -14.55 8.67
C PHE A 201 -34.23 -13.34 8.11
N GLU A 202 -34.66 -12.44 8.99
CA GLU A 202 -35.30 -11.17 8.61
C GLU A 202 -34.29 -10.21 7.97
N SER A 203 -33.00 -10.37 8.26
CA SER A 203 -31.93 -9.58 7.66
C SER A 203 -30.59 -10.31 7.68
N LEU A 204 -29.64 -9.85 6.85
CA LEU A 204 -28.27 -10.37 6.90
C LEU A 204 -27.55 -10.08 8.23
N MET A 205 -27.93 -9.02 8.95
CA MET A 205 -27.39 -8.75 10.30
C MET A 205 -27.86 -9.80 11.30
N GLU A 206 -29.09 -10.29 11.17
CA GLU A 206 -29.57 -11.40 11.98
C GLU A 206 -28.86 -12.71 11.63
N ALA A 207 -28.65 -12.97 10.33
CA ALA A 207 -27.86 -14.11 9.86
C ALA A 207 -26.44 -14.08 10.44
N GLU A 208 -25.80 -12.91 10.51
CA GLU A 208 -24.50 -12.75 11.16
C GLU A 208 -24.53 -13.12 12.65
N ARG A 209 -25.52 -12.63 13.40
CA ARG A 209 -25.66 -12.95 14.83
C ARG A 209 -25.87 -14.44 15.08
N LYS A 210 -26.67 -15.12 14.26
CA LYS A 210 -27.01 -16.54 14.43
C LYS A 210 -25.93 -17.48 13.89
N THR A 211 -25.29 -17.16 12.78
CA THR A 211 -24.30 -18.03 12.12
C THR A 211 -22.85 -17.70 12.49
N GLY A 212 -22.58 -16.51 13.05
CA GLY A 212 -21.24 -16.03 13.35
C GLY A 212 -20.42 -15.63 12.11
N HIS A 213 -21.02 -15.67 10.92
CA HIS A 213 -20.39 -15.21 9.69
C HIS A 213 -20.70 -13.74 9.44
N SER A 214 -19.68 -12.92 9.15
CA SER A 214 -19.91 -11.50 8.93
C SER A 214 -20.86 -11.23 7.75
N GLU A 215 -21.72 -10.23 7.88
CA GLU A 215 -22.68 -9.80 6.86
C GLU A 215 -22.01 -9.60 5.49
N GLY A 216 -20.82 -8.98 5.47
CA GLY A 216 -20.05 -8.78 4.25
C GLY A 216 -19.56 -10.07 3.60
N SER A 217 -19.24 -11.11 4.38
CA SER A 217 -18.83 -12.43 3.85
C SER A 217 -20.00 -13.17 3.23
N ILE A 218 -21.16 -13.11 3.89
CA ILE A 218 -22.42 -13.67 3.38
C ILE A 218 -22.78 -12.98 2.07
N ARG A 219 -22.80 -11.65 2.04
CA ARG A 219 -23.08 -10.84 0.84
C ARG A 219 -22.13 -11.14 -0.30
N ALA A 220 -20.82 -11.23 -0.03
CA ALA A 220 -19.83 -11.54 -1.05
C ALA A 220 -20.01 -12.96 -1.63
N ALA A 221 -20.40 -13.94 -0.81
CA ALA A 221 -20.68 -15.30 -1.25
C ALA A 221 -21.91 -15.34 -2.17
N MET A 222 -23.00 -14.70 -1.76
CA MET A 222 -24.25 -14.58 -2.54
C MET A 222 -24.02 -13.90 -3.89
N ASN A 223 -23.35 -12.73 -3.90
CA ASN A 223 -23.07 -11.98 -5.13
C ASN A 223 -22.23 -12.76 -6.14
N ARG A 224 -21.42 -13.71 -5.66
CA ARG A 224 -20.56 -14.56 -6.50
C ARG A 224 -21.25 -15.86 -6.93
N GLY A 225 -22.45 -16.16 -6.42
CA GLY A 225 -23.10 -17.45 -6.60
C GLY A 225 -22.28 -18.59 -5.97
N THR A 226 -21.70 -18.35 -4.79
CA THR A 226 -20.82 -19.30 -4.10
C THR A 226 -21.23 -19.49 -2.65
N LYS A 227 -20.69 -20.54 -2.02
CA LYS A 227 -20.77 -20.72 -0.57
C LYS A 227 -19.58 -20.08 0.13
N ILE A 228 -19.73 -19.84 1.43
CA ILE A 228 -18.63 -19.43 2.30
C ILE A 228 -17.60 -20.58 2.34
N LYS A 229 -16.31 -20.24 2.47
CA LYS A 229 -15.25 -21.25 2.56
C LYS A 229 -15.52 -22.16 3.76
N ASN A 230 -15.33 -23.46 3.58
CA ASN A 230 -15.53 -24.49 4.60
C ASN A 230 -16.96 -24.65 5.15
N THR A 231 -17.99 -24.09 4.50
CA THR A 231 -19.40 -24.37 4.85
C THR A 231 -20.02 -25.42 3.95
N SER A 232 -21.06 -26.10 4.43
CA SER A 232 -21.90 -27.07 3.68
C SER A 232 -23.26 -26.47 3.27
N TYR A 233 -23.38 -25.14 3.30
CA TYR A 233 -24.61 -24.41 3.01
C TYR A 233 -24.30 -23.09 2.31
N PHE A 234 -25.31 -22.50 1.68
CA PHE A 234 -25.25 -21.21 1.00
C PHE A 234 -26.45 -20.33 1.36
N PHE A 235 -26.41 -19.06 0.96
CA PHE A 235 -27.46 -18.08 1.27
C PHE A 235 -28.09 -17.55 -0.02
N ILE A 236 -29.38 -17.22 0.05
CA ILE A 236 -30.12 -16.47 -0.97
C ILE A 236 -30.84 -15.32 -0.27
N GLN A 237 -30.84 -14.14 -0.91
CA GLN A 237 -31.56 -12.95 -0.42
C GLN A 237 -32.86 -12.77 -1.21
N PHE A 238 -33.95 -12.44 -0.51
CA PHE A 238 -35.30 -12.32 -1.05
C PHE A 238 -35.84 -10.89 -0.87
N HIS A 239 -36.93 -10.56 -1.57
CA HIS A 239 -37.62 -9.28 -1.39
C HIS A 239 -38.35 -9.21 -0.04
N LYS A 240 -38.58 -7.98 0.47
CA LYS A 240 -39.07 -7.69 1.84
C LYS A 240 -40.37 -8.40 2.26
N ASN A 241 -41.21 -8.81 1.30
CA ASN A 241 -42.47 -9.52 1.52
C ASN A 241 -42.58 -10.83 0.73
N GLN A 242 -41.46 -11.35 0.22
CA GLN A 242 -41.46 -12.60 -0.52
C GLN A 242 -41.37 -13.77 0.46
N GLU A 243 -42.27 -14.75 0.34
CA GLU A 243 -42.15 -15.99 1.08
C GLU A 243 -40.87 -16.73 0.67
N ILE A 244 -40.07 -17.12 1.66
CA ILE A 244 -38.83 -17.85 1.46
C ILE A 244 -39.17 -19.29 1.06
N PRO A 245 -38.83 -19.74 -0.18
CA PRO A 245 -39.17 -21.08 -0.63
C PRO A 245 -38.47 -22.15 0.21
N LYS A 246 -39.18 -23.24 0.50
CA LYS A 246 -38.61 -24.41 1.21
C LYS A 246 -37.57 -25.17 0.38
N LEU A 247 -37.68 -25.08 -0.94
CA LEU A 247 -36.78 -25.71 -1.91
C LEU A 247 -36.36 -24.67 -2.95
N VAL A 248 -35.08 -24.63 -3.26
CA VAL A 248 -34.48 -23.83 -4.33
C VAL A 248 -33.57 -24.72 -5.18
N ASP A 249 -33.09 -24.20 -6.30
CA ASP A 249 -32.15 -24.95 -7.14
C ASP A 249 -30.86 -25.30 -6.35
N PRO A 250 -30.35 -26.53 -6.48
CA PRO A 250 -29.09 -26.94 -5.85
C PRO A 250 -27.93 -26.00 -6.18
N LEU A 251 -27.00 -25.80 -5.24
CA LEU A 251 -25.82 -24.99 -5.50
C LEU A 251 -24.84 -25.75 -6.39
N ILE A 252 -24.96 -25.55 -7.70
CA ILE A 252 -23.91 -25.92 -8.65
C ILE A 252 -22.83 -24.85 -8.53
N ILE A 253 -21.74 -25.12 -7.82
CA ILE A 253 -20.58 -24.20 -7.80
C ILE A 253 -20.16 -24.05 -9.27
N PRO A 254 -20.29 -22.86 -9.89
CA PRO A 254 -19.82 -22.71 -11.25
C PRO A 254 -18.33 -23.03 -11.23
N LEU A 255 -17.86 -23.82 -12.20
CA LEU A 255 -16.46 -23.84 -12.62
C LEU A 255 -16.11 -22.36 -12.83
N HIS A 256 -15.49 -21.76 -11.81
CA HIS A 256 -15.19 -20.34 -11.60
C HIS A 256 -15.77 -19.46 -12.71
N GLY A 257 -16.79 -18.60 -12.50
CA GLY A 257 -17.56 -17.87 -13.54
C GLY A 257 -16.80 -17.11 -14.66
N PHE A 258 -15.46 -17.14 -14.64
CA PHE A 258 -14.52 -16.79 -15.71
C PHE A 258 -13.87 -18.00 -16.42
N SER A 259 -14.42 -19.21 -16.29
CA SER A 259 -13.88 -20.43 -16.90
C SER A 259 -14.19 -20.41 -18.37
N ILE A 260 -13.30 -19.76 -19.12
CA ILE A 260 -13.41 -19.70 -20.57
C ILE A 260 -12.89 -21.03 -21.12
N PRO A 261 -13.68 -21.75 -21.94
CA PRO A 261 -13.24 -22.98 -22.59
C PRO A 261 -12.02 -22.71 -23.48
N ILE A 262 -11.12 -23.68 -23.56
CA ILE A 262 -9.90 -23.57 -24.34
C ILE A 262 -9.69 -24.81 -25.21
N VAL A 263 -8.99 -24.61 -26.32
CA VAL A 263 -8.61 -25.64 -27.28
C VAL A 263 -7.10 -25.84 -27.21
N GLN A 264 -6.67 -27.10 -27.12
CA GLN A 264 -5.27 -27.52 -27.22
C GLN A 264 -4.95 -27.86 -28.67
N ILE A 265 -3.96 -27.17 -29.24
CA ILE A 265 -3.58 -27.26 -30.65
C ILE A 265 -2.13 -27.74 -30.75
N SER A 266 -1.84 -28.50 -31.80
CA SER A 266 -0.47 -28.96 -32.13
C SER A 266 0.50 -27.80 -32.32
N SER A 267 1.80 -28.07 -32.12
CA SER A 267 2.87 -27.07 -32.22
C SER A 267 3.03 -26.44 -33.62
N ASN A 268 2.52 -27.14 -34.64
CA ASN A 268 2.52 -26.74 -36.05
C ASN A 268 1.18 -26.11 -36.51
N GLU A 269 0.23 -25.87 -35.61
CA GLU A 269 -1.10 -25.29 -35.89
C GLU A 269 -1.99 -26.10 -36.85
N LYS A 270 -1.70 -27.39 -37.05
CA LYS A 270 -2.43 -28.25 -37.99
C LYS A 270 -3.55 -29.09 -37.37
N TYR A 271 -3.49 -29.40 -36.08
CA TYR A 271 -4.40 -30.36 -35.45
C TYR A 271 -4.94 -29.88 -34.11
N ILE A 272 -6.19 -30.22 -33.81
CA ILE A 272 -6.77 -30.13 -32.47
C ILE A 272 -6.45 -31.41 -31.72
N ILE A 273 -5.98 -31.27 -30.49
CA ILE A 273 -5.63 -32.42 -29.63
C ILE A 273 -6.76 -32.65 -28.64
N ASN A 274 -7.21 -31.60 -27.94
CA ASN A 274 -8.23 -31.69 -26.90
C ASN A 274 -8.97 -30.37 -26.74
N GLU A 275 -10.17 -30.46 -26.17
CA GLU A 275 -10.94 -29.31 -25.69
C GLU A 275 -11.16 -29.42 -24.18
N PHE A 276 -10.93 -28.33 -23.47
CA PHE A 276 -11.11 -28.28 -22.02
C PHE A 276 -12.12 -27.21 -21.65
N GLN A 277 -12.92 -27.50 -20.63
CA GLN A 277 -13.88 -26.56 -20.07
C GLN A 277 -13.19 -25.33 -19.43
N SER A 278 -11.92 -25.45 -19.02
CA SER A 278 -11.14 -24.32 -18.51
C SER A 278 -9.62 -24.57 -18.55
N ILE A 279 -8.85 -23.49 -18.40
CA ILE A 279 -7.38 -23.55 -18.22
C ILE A 279 -7.00 -24.43 -17.02
N SER A 280 -7.79 -24.39 -15.94
CA SER A 280 -7.53 -25.20 -14.75
C SER A 280 -7.70 -26.69 -15.01
N HIS A 281 -8.71 -27.07 -15.79
CA HIS A 281 -8.90 -28.46 -16.22
C HIS A 281 -7.75 -28.95 -17.09
N ALA A 282 -7.33 -28.17 -18.08
CA ALA A 282 -6.19 -28.50 -18.93
C ALA A 282 -4.88 -28.63 -18.15
N ALA A 283 -4.63 -27.70 -17.22
CA ALA A 283 -3.44 -27.73 -16.38
C ALA A 283 -3.40 -28.96 -15.46
N LYS A 284 -4.55 -29.32 -14.88
CA LYS A 284 -4.69 -30.53 -14.06
C LYS A 284 -4.45 -31.80 -14.89
N PHE A 285 -5.05 -31.88 -16.08
CA PHE A 285 -4.88 -33.01 -17.00
C PHE A 285 -3.40 -33.22 -17.36
N LEU A 286 -2.66 -32.15 -17.62
CA LEU A 286 -1.22 -32.21 -17.93
C LEU A 286 -0.30 -32.30 -16.70
N ASN A 287 -0.86 -32.24 -15.49
CA ASN A 287 -0.13 -32.08 -14.23
C ASN A 287 0.87 -30.89 -14.28
N LYS A 288 0.39 -29.72 -14.71
CA LYS A 288 1.15 -28.48 -14.90
C LYS A 288 0.46 -27.27 -14.25
N THR A 289 1.11 -26.10 -14.35
CA THR A 289 0.61 -24.83 -13.82
C THR A 289 -0.23 -24.06 -14.86
N THR A 290 -1.24 -23.34 -14.39
CA THR A 290 -2.22 -22.61 -15.24
C THR A 290 -1.62 -21.38 -15.93
N GLY A 291 -0.61 -20.74 -15.32
CA GLY A 291 -0.09 -19.44 -15.77
C GLY A 291 0.52 -19.46 -17.17
N HIS A 292 1.22 -20.53 -17.53
CA HIS A 292 1.83 -20.66 -18.87
C HIS A 292 0.78 -20.83 -19.96
N ILE A 293 -0.25 -21.65 -19.72
CA ILE A 293 -1.38 -21.84 -20.65
C ILE A 293 -2.11 -20.49 -20.84
N SER A 294 -2.42 -19.78 -19.75
CA SER A 294 -3.04 -18.46 -19.82
C SER A 294 -2.22 -17.44 -20.62
N SER A 295 -0.90 -17.47 -20.47
CA SER A 295 -0.01 -16.57 -21.22
C SER A 295 -0.02 -16.84 -22.73
N VAL A 296 -0.25 -18.09 -23.14
CA VAL A 296 -0.39 -18.45 -24.56
C VAL A 296 -1.75 -18.02 -25.10
N CYS A 297 -2.85 -18.29 -24.38
CA CYS A 297 -4.18 -17.84 -24.81
C CYS A 297 -4.26 -16.30 -24.96
N LYS A 298 -3.46 -15.55 -24.18
CA LYS A 298 -3.35 -14.08 -24.26
C LYS A 298 -2.33 -13.58 -25.30
N GLY A 299 -1.69 -14.46 -26.06
CA GLY A 299 -0.68 -14.11 -27.07
C GLY A 299 0.67 -13.65 -26.51
N LYS A 300 0.89 -13.65 -25.19
CA LYS A 300 2.19 -13.28 -24.58
C LYS A 300 3.29 -14.30 -24.84
N ARG A 301 2.92 -15.55 -25.14
CA ARG A 301 3.82 -16.65 -25.47
C ARG A 301 3.26 -17.39 -26.67
N LYS A 302 4.14 -17.93 -27.53
CA LYS A 302 3.72 -18.73 -28.69
C LYS A 302 3.23 -20.13 -28.30
N THR A 303 3.90 -20.78 -27.35
CA THR A 303 3.57 -22.16 -26.92
C THR A 303 3.71 -22.34 -25.41
N ALA A 304 2.97 -23.28 -24.84
CA ALA A 304 3.13 -23.77 -23.47
C ALA A 304 3.07 -25.29 -23.46
N TYR A 305 4.07 -25.91 -22.83
CA TYR A 305 4.19 -27.37 -22.71
C TYR A 305 4.22 -28.11 -24.06
N GLY A 306 4.72 -27.46 -25.11
CA GLY A 306 4.77 -28.03 -26.47
C GLY A 306 3.51 -27.79 -27.31
N TYR A 307 2.47 -27.19 -26.74
CA TYR A 307 1.18 -26.96 -27.39
C TYR A 307 0.87 -25.47 -27.55
N ILE A 308 -0.02 -25.19 -28.51
CA ILE A 308 -0.66 -23.88 -28.67
C ILE A 308 -2.02 -23.94 -27.99
N TRP A 309 -2.40 -22.86 -27.32
CA TRP A 309 -3.63 -22.78 -26.56
C TRP A 309 -4.41 -21.55 -27.00
N LYS A 310 -5.68 -21.73 -27.37
CA LYS A 310 -6.58 -20.64 -27.75
C LYS A 310 -7.88 -20.74 -26.95
N TYR A 311 -8.48 -19.58 -26.66
CA TYR A 311 -9.84 -19.56 -26.12
C TYR A 311 -10.81 -20.01 -27.20
N LYS A 312 -11.79 -20.84 -26.85
CA LYS A 312 -12.77 -21.38 -27.79
C LYS A 312 -13.55 -20.27 -28.51
N LYS A 313 -13.81 -19.15 -27.82
CA LYS A 313 -14.43 -17.95 -28.39
C LYS A 313 -13.61 -17.27 -29.50
N ASP A 314 -12.28 -17.35 -29.42
CA ASP A 314 -11.35 -16.67 -30.33
C ASP A 314 -10.88 -17.65 -31.43
N TYR A 315 -11.45 -18.85 -31.48
CA TYR A 315 -11.07 -19.93 -32.38
C TYR A 315 -12.16 -20.16 -33.42
N VAL A 316 -11.89 -19.75 -34.67
CA VAL A 316 -12.86 -19.76 -35.79
C VAL A 316 -12.57 -20.89 -36.79
N THR A 317 -11.35 -21.45 -36.81
CA THR A 317 -10.92 -22.44 -37.79
C THR A 317 -11.26 -23.87 -37.38
N LYS A 318 -11.85 -24.68 -38.29
CA LYS A 318 -12.05 -26.12 -38.06
C LYS A 318 -10.80 -26.87 -38.53
N LEU A 319 -9.97 -27.33 -37.59
CA LEU A 319 -8.81 -28.19 -37.84
C LEU A 319 -9.18 -29.66 -37.54
N PRO A 320 -8.57 -30.65 -38.21
CA PRO A 320 -8.77 -32.06 -37.91
C PRO A 320 -8.25 -32.43 -36.51
N TYR A 321 -8.89 -33.42 -35.88
CA TYR A 321 -8.42 -33.99 -34.61
C TYR A 321 -7.28 -34.99 -34.88
N ALA A 322 -6.24 -34.97 -34.05
CA ALA A 322 -5.15 -35.96 -34.08
C ALA A 322 -4.73 -36.36 -32.67
N THR A 323 -4.21 -37.58 -32.52
CA THR A 323 -3.75 -38.12 -31.23
C THR A 323 -2.34 -37.59 -30.91
N ILE A 324 -1.98 -37.62 -29.62
CA ILE A 324 -0.68 -37.10 -29.13
C ILE A 324 0.51 -37.84 -29.75
N GLU A 325 0.32 -39.10 -30.17
CA GLU A 325 1.34 -39.99 -30.70
C GLU A 325 1.76 -39.64 -32.14
N GLU A 326 0.91 -38.95 -32.90
CA GLU A 326 1.13 -38.58 -34.30
C GLU A 326 1.83 -37.22 -34.48
N ILE A 327 2.22 -36.55 -33.39
CA ILE A 327 2.63 -35.13 -33.41
C ILE A 327 4.07 -34.94 -32.95
N ASP A 328 4.88 -34.29 -33.78
CA ASP A 328 6.20 -33.79 -33.40
C ASP A 328 6.09 -32.64 -32.37
N LEU A 329 6.49 -32.94 -31.13
CA LEU A 329 6.54 -31.96 -30.04
C LEU A 329 7.77 -31.06 -30.16
N LYS A 330 7.57 -29.74 -30.13
CA LYS A 330 8.68 -28.78 -30.04
C LYS A 330 9.26 -28.77 -28.62
N LEU A 331 10.21 -29.65 -28.36
CA LEU A 331 10.96 -29.70 -27.10
C LEU A 331 11.86 -28.47 -26.96
N HIS A 332 11.71 -27.73 -25.85
CA HIS A 332 12.56 -26.57 -25.54
C HIS A 332 13.91 -26.97 -24.93
N SER A 333 14.07 -28.24 -24.56
CA SER A 333 15.31 -28.80 -24.02
C SER A 333 16.25 -29.18 -25.16
N LYS A 334 17.34 -28.41 -25.30
CA LYS A 334 18.47 -28.78 -26.16
C LYS A 334 19.48 -29.59 -25.34
N PRO A 335 19.95 -30.75 -25.84
CA PRO A 335 20.99 -31.52 -25.19
C PRO A 335 22.30 -30.73 -25.14
N ILE A 336 23.06 -30.91 -24.07
CA ILE A 336 24.26 -30.13 -23.77
C ILE A 336 25.39 -31.04 -23.30
N ALA A 337 26.58 -30.85 -23.85
CA ALA A 337 27.80 -31.53 -23.43
C ALA A 337 28.56 -30.65 -22.42
N GLN A 338 29.13 -31.28 -21.40
CA GLN A 338 29.99 -30.66 -20.39
C GLN A 338 31.44 -31.10 -20.60
N TYR A 339 32.37 -30.18 -20.42
CA TYR A 339 33.80 -30.38 -20.55
C TYR A 339 34.52 -29.80 -19.31
N ASP A 340 35.74 -30.26 -19.07
CA ASP A 340 36.65 -29.60 -18.14
C ASP A 340 37.21 -28.29 -18.72
N LEU A 341 38.08 -27.59 -17.95
CA LEU A 341 38.72 -26.35 -18.41
C LEU A 341 39.76 -26.57 -19.51
N TYR A 342 40.27 -27.79 -19.67
CA TYR A 342 41.25 -28.15 -20.69
C TYR A 342 40.60 -28.50 -22.03
N GLY A 343 39.28 -28.70 -22.05
CA GLY A 343 38.50 -29.04 -23.24
C GLY A 343 38.17 -30.53 -23.36
N ASN A 344 38.48 -31.33 -22.34
CA ASN A 344 38.15 -32.76 -22.32
C ASN A 344 36.67 -32.97 -22.03
N TYR A 345 36.03 -33.80 -22.83
CA TYR A 345 34.61 -34.15 -22.67
C TYR A 345 34.40 -34.96 -21.39
N LEU A 346 33.38 -34.58 -20.62
CA LEU A 346 32.99 -35.28 -19.38
C LEU A 346 31.69 -36.07 -19.57
N LYS A 347 30.59 -35.38 -19.93
CA LYS A 347 29.26 -36.00 -20.05
C LYS A 347 28.26 -35.17 -20.83
N THR A 348 27.17 -35.81 -21.26
CA THR A 348 26.00 -35.18 -21.89
C THR A 348 24.83 -35.11 -20.92
N PHE A 349 24.06 -34.03 -20.99
CA PHE A 349 22.78 -33.86 -20.30
C PHE A 349 21.64 -33.66 -21.29
N LYS A 350 20.42 -34.02 -20.90
CA LYS A 350 19.21 -33.80 -21.71
C LYS A 350 18.87 -32.32 -21.82
N SER A 351 19.31 -31.50 -20.86
CA SER A 351 19.13 -30.04 -20.91
C SER A 351 20.12 -29.26 -20.05
N ALA A 352 20.25 -27.96 -20.33
CA ALA A 352 21.00 -27.03 -19.48
C ALA A 352 20.43 -26.93 -18.04
N SER A 353 19.13 -27.17 -17.83
CA SER A 353 18.52 -27.19 -16.49
C SER A 353 18.93 -28.42 -15.69
N GLU A 354 19.11 -29.56 -16.35
CA GLU A 354 19.60 -30.77 -15.72
C GLU A 354 21.07 -30.62 -15.32
N ALA A 355 21.90 -30.11 -16.24
CA ALA A 355 23.28 -29.75 -15.96
C ALA A 355 23.40 -28.82 -14.76
N ALA A 356 22.56 -27.79 -14.70
CA ALA A 356 22.53 -26.82 -13.61
C ALA A 356 22.27 -27.44 -12.23
N ARG A 357 21.32 -28.37 -12.14
CA ARG A 357 21.00 -29.06 -10.88
C ARG A 357 22.17 -29.91 -10.40
N GLU A 358 22.81 -30.65 -11.30
CA GLU A 358 23.90 -31.56 -10.91
C GLU A 358 25.20 -30.81 -10.60
N THR A 359 25.52 -29.74 -11.34
CA THR A 359 26.74 -28.94 -11.10
C THR A 359 26.52 -27.79 -10.10
N ASN A 360 25.33 -27.74 -9.49
CA ASN A 360 24.88 -26.69 -8.58
C ASN A 360 25.10 -25.26 -9.15
N ASP A 361 24.96 -25.09 -10.46
CA ASP A 361 25.17 -23.82 -11.17
C ASP A 361 23.84 -23.24 -11.67
N LYS A 362 23.83 -21.98 -12.10
CA LYS A 362 22.65 -21.35 -12.68
C LYS A 362 22.49 -21.78 -14.14
N GLN A 363 21.29 -22.23 -14.51
CA GLN A 363 20.97 -22.63 -15.90
C GLN A 363 21.30 -21.54 -16.94
N GLY A 364 21.12 -20.26 -16.59
CA GLY A 364 21.49 -19.14 -17.45
C GLY A 364 23.00 -19.00 -17.68
N ASN A 365 23.83 -19.33 -16.68
CA ASN A 365 25.30 -19.33 -16.83
C ASN A 365 25.74 -20.42 -17.80
N ILE A 366 25.23 -21.64 -17.60
CA ILE A 366 25.53 -22.81 -18.45
C ILE A 366 25.12 -22.52 -19.90
N SER A 367 23.92 -21.97 -20.10
CA SER A 367 23.45 -21.58 -21.44
C SER A 367 24.33 -20.49 -22.06
N SER A 368 24.81 -19.52 -21.27
CA SER A 368 25.72 -18.48 -21.76
C SER A 368 27.08 -19.04 -22.19
N VAL A 369 27.59 -20.05 -21.48
CA VAL A 369 28.82 -20.75 -21.86
C VAL A 369 28.61 -21.58 -23.12
N ALA A 370 27.50 -22.31 -23.20
CA ALA A 370 27.15 -23.10 -24.39
C ALA A 370 26.94 -22.25 -25.65
N LEU A 371 26.47 -21.01 -25.49
CA LEU A 371 26.36 -20.01 -26.57
C LEU A 371 27.69 -19.28 -26.86
N GLY A 372 28.76 -19.53 -26.11
CA GLY A 372 30.05 -18.85 -26.28
C GLY A 372 30.11 -17.42 -25.72
N LYS A 373 29.05 -16.92 -25.07
CA LYS A 373 29.03 -15.59 -24.41
C LYS A 373 29.94 -15.54 -23.18
N ARG A 374 30.21 -16.70 -22.59
CA ARG A 374 31.15 -16.89 -21.49
C ARG A 374 32.09 -18.04 -21.85
N LYS A 375 33.35 -17.96 -21.40
CA LYS A 375 34.34 -19.01 -21.67
C LYS A 375 34.08 -20.26 -20.82
N TYR A 376 33.79 -20.08 -19.54
CA TYR A 376 33.47 -21.15 -18.60
C TYR A 376 32.49 -20.66 -17.53
N SER A 377 31.90 -21.59 -16.79
CA SER A 377 31.18 -21.29 -15.56
C SER A 377 31.64 -22.24 -14.48
N LYS A 378 31.96 -21.68 -13.31
CA LYS A 378 32.70 -22.37 -12.23
C LYS A 378 33.99 -23.02 -12.75
N ASN A 379 33.95 -24.32 -13.04
CA ASN A 379 35.10 -25.12 -13.48
C ASN A 379 34.82 -25.91 -14.76
N TYR A 380 33.75 -25.58 -15.48
CA TYR A 380 33.31 -26.37 -16.63
C TYR A 380 33.03 -25.50 -17.85
N GLN A 381 33.29 -26.07 -19.02
CA GLN A 381 32.78 -25.57 -20.28
C GLN A 381 31.54 -26.35 -20.69
N TYR A 382 30.71 -25.73 -21.52
CA TYR A 382 29.50 -26.35 -22.03
C TYR A 382 29.34 -26.06 -23.51
N ALA A 383 28.64 -26.93 -24.23
CA ALA A 383 28.29 -26.73 -25.63
C ALA A 383 26.99 -27.46 -25.99
N TYR A 384 26.13 -26.84 -26.80
CA TYR A 384 24.94 -27.51 -27.30
C TYR A 384 25.30 -28.59 -28.31
N ILE A 385 24.60 -29.72 -28.23
CA ILE A 385 24.74 -30.83 -29.17
C ILE A 385 23.71 -30.60 -30.28
N GLU A 386 24.19 -30.40 -31.50
CA GLU A 386 23.35 -30.24 -32.69
C GLU A 386 23.57 -31.44 -33.61
N LYS A 387 22.49 -32.09 -34.05
CA LYS A 387 22.54 -33.27 -34.96
C LYS A 387 23.47 -34.40 -34.47
N ASN A 388 23.48 -34.68 -33.16
CA ASN A 388 24.34 -35.67 -32.50
C ASN A 388 25.85 -35.43 -32.61
N ASN A 389 26.29 -34.26 -33.09
CA ASN A 389 27.71 -33.93 -33.12
C ASN A 389 28.12 -33.23 -31.80
N ILE A 390 29.14 -33.77 -31.14
CA ILE A 390 29.70 -33.24 -29.88
C ILE A 390 30.85 -32.29 -30.25
N PRO A 391 30.71 -30.97 -30.06
CA PRO A 391 31.69 -29.99 -30.51
C PRO A 391 32.96 -29.99 -29.63
N ARG A 392 34.15 -29.97 -30.25
CA ARG A 392 35.43 -29.86 -29.53
C ARG A 392 35.60 -28.48 -28.90
N LYS A 393 36.24 -28.42 -27.72
CA LYS A 393 36.54 -27.19 -26.99
C LYS A 393 38.04 -27.06 -26.74
N ASN A 394 38.54 -25.82 -26.75
CA ASN A 394 39.94 -25.51 -26.47
C ASN A 394 40.15 -25.27 -24.97
N SER A 395 41.40 -25.36 -24.52
CA SER A 395 41.77 -25.06 -23.15
C SER A 395 41.58 -23.57 -22.84
N ILE A 396 41.15 -23.27 -21.61
CA ILE A 396 40.97 -21.91 -21.13
C ILE A 396 41.86 -21.66 -19.92
N ILE A 397 42.69 -20.62 -20.00
CA ILE A 397 43.48 -20.12 -18.87
C ILE A 397 42.59 -19.18 -18.05
N ARG A 398 42.58 -19.37 -16.72
CA ARG A 398 41.93 -18.42 -15.80
C ARG A 398 42.69 -17.09 -15.89
N SER A 399 42.01 -16.01 -16.26
CA SER A 399 42.60 -14.68 -16.10
C SER A 399 42.69 -14.41 -14.61
N ASP A 400 43.91 -14.22 -14.09
CA ASP A 400 44.11 -13.78 -12.72
C ASP A 400 43.38 -12.44 -12.55
N ASN A 401 42.38 -12.45 -11.67
CA ASN A 401 41.54 -11.30 -11.41
C ASN A 401 42.29 -10.37 -10.47
N ILE A 402 43.40 -9.80 -10.94
CA ILE A 402 44.26 -8.91 -10.16
C ILE A 402 43.47 -7.63 -9.90
N SER A 403 43.15 -7.40 -8.64
CA SER A 403 42.46 -6.19 -8.20
C SER A 403 43.33 -4.97 -8.52
N LYS A 404 42.78 -4.03 -9.29
CA LYS A 404 43.46 -2.74 -9.53
C LYS A 404 43.21 -1.79 -8.37
N LYS A 405 44.27 -1.09 -7.95
CA LYS A 405 44.20 -0.04 -6.92
C LYS A 405 43.39 1.15 -7.41
N VAL A 406 42.60 1.75 -6.53
CA VAL A 406 41.71 2.88 -6.84
C VAL A 406 41.92 4.03 -5.86
N GLN A 407 41.88 5.26 -6.36
CA GLN A 407 42.04 6.48 -5.60
C GLN A 407 40.69 7.21 -5.47
N MET A 408 40.45 7.75 -4.29
CA MET A 408 39.31 8.61 -3.95
C MET A 408 39.79 10.05 -3.87
N LEU A 409 39.26 10.92 -4.72
CA LEU A 409 39.63 12.32 -4.83
C LEU A 409 38.47 13.22 -4.40
N ASP A 410 38.80 14.36 -3.81
CA ASP A 410 37.82 15.42 -3.56
C ASP A 410 37.27 15.96 -4.89
N LEU A 411 35.98 16.29 -4.89
CA LEU A 411 35.28 16.69 -6.11
C LEU A 411 35.65 18.12 -6.57
N ILE A 412 36.01 18.99 -5.62
CA ILE A 412 36.23 20.41 -5.86
C ILE A 412 37.72 20.72 -5.92
N SER A 413 38.52 20.23 -4.96
CA SER A 413 39.96 20.47 -4.93
C SER A 413 40.76 19.49 -5.80
N GLY A 414 40.22 18.29 -6.05
CA GLY A 414 40.93 17.23 -6.76
C GLY A 414 42.04 16.58 -5.94
N GLU A 415 42.14 16.88 -4.64
CA GLU A 415 43.15 16.31 -3.75
C GLU A 415 42.84 14.85 -3.40
N LEU A 416 43.90 14.07 -3.19
CA LEU A 416 43.81 12.67 -2.80
C LEU A 416 43.31 12.55 -1.36
N ILE A 417 42.14 11.92 -1.20
CA ILE A 417 41.55 11.64 0.11
C ILE A 417 41.99 10.27 0.60
N ASN A 418 41.96 9.24 -0.26
CA ASN A 418 42.34 7.88 0.13
C ASN A 418 42.68 6.98 -1.05
N GLU A 419 43.43 5.90 -0.79
CA GLU A 419 43.72 4.84 -1.74
C GLU A 419 43.22 3.48 -1.24
N PHE A 420 42.67 2.68 -2.15
CA PHE A 420 42.17 1.34 -1.84
C PHE A 420 42.77 0.32 -2.79
N GLU A 421 43.14 -0.85 -2.25
CA GLU A 421 43.67 -1.97 -3.02
C GLU A 421 42.66 -2.55 -4.04
N SER A 422 41.36 -2.23 -3.90
CA SER A 422 40.34 -2.63 -4.87
C SER A 422 39.08 -1.76 -4.80
N ILE A 423 38.31 -1.76 -5.89
CA ILE A 423 36.95 -1.18 -5.95
C ILE A 423 36.04 -1.79 -4.86
N SER A 424 36.26 -3.06 -4.49
CA SER A 424 35.49 -3.75 -3.45
C SER A 424 35.72 -3.12 -2.07
N LEU A 425 36.98 -2.85 -1.72
CA LEU A 425 37.33 -2.20 -0.46
C LEU A 425 36.87 -0.74 -0.42
N ALA A 426 37.02 -0.03 -1.54
CA ALA A 426 36.48 1.32 -1.71
C ALA A 426 34.97 1.35 -1.50
N ALA A 427 34.22 0.43 -2.11
CA ALA A 427 32.77 0.37 -1.94
C ALA A 427 32.36 0.07 -0.49
N LYS A 428 33.11 -0.78 0.22
CA LYS A 428 32.84 -1.09 1.63
C LYS A 428 33.08 0.10 2.55
N SER A 429 34.15 0.87 2.33
CA SER A 429 34.50 1.99 3.22
C SER A 429 33.44 3.10 3.21
N ILE A 430 32.80 3.34 2.06
CA ILE A 430 31.74 4.34 1.91
C ILE A 430 30.31 3.75 1.95
N ASN A 431 30.16 2.48 2.34
CA ASN A 431 28.90 1.74 2.33
C ASN A 431 28.12 1.88 0.98
N GLY A 432 28.87 1.80 -0.13
CA GLY A 432 28.40 2.02 -1.49
C GLY A 432 28.45 0.78 -2.38
N SER A 433 28.13 0.97 -3.67
CA SER A 433 28.09 -0.07 -4.69
C SER A 433 29.35 -0.05 -5.56
N GLN A 434 29.98 -1.21 -5.71
CA GLN A 434 31.14 -1.41 -6.60
C GLN A 434 30.85 -0.98 -8.04
N SER A 435 29.63 -1.25 -8.53
CA SER A 435 29.20 -0.89 -9.89
C SER A 435 29.13 0.62 -10.10
N ASN A 436 28.78 1.40 -9.07
CA ASN A 436 28.71 2.85 -9.15
C ASN A 436 30.11 3.47 -9.18
N ILE A 437 31.03 2.97 -8.35
CA ILE A 437 32.43 3.39 -8.35
C ILE A 437 33.07 3.01 -9.70
N SER A 438 32.86 1.80 -10.18
CA SER A 438 33.35 1.36 -11.50
C SER A 438 32.78 2.19 -12.65
N ALA A 439 31.49 2.56 -12.59
CA ALA A 439 30.89 3.44 -13.59
C ALA A 439 31.49 4.86 -13.56
N CYS A 440 31.87 5.35 -12.37
CA CYS A 440 32.57 6.62 -12.21
C CYS A 440 33.98 6.56 -12.82
N ILE A 441 34.76 5.54 -12.49
CA ILE A 441 36.12 5.36 -13.02
C ILE A 441 36.12 5.21 -14.54
N ASN A 442 35.15 4.50 -15.11
CA ASN A 442 35.02 4.31 -16.56
C ASN A 442 34.34 5.51 -17.28
N GLY A 443 34.18 6.66 -16.60
CA GLY A 443 33.64 7.88 -17.20
C GLY A 443 32.14 7.85 -17.54
N ARG A 444 31.40 6.78 -17.20
CA ARG A 444 29.95 6.69 -17.41
C ARG A 444 29.16 7.53 -16.40
N LYS A 445 29.78 7.85 -15.26
CA LYS A 445 29.27 8.77 -14.25
C LYS A 445 30.36 9.79 -13.91
N LYS A 446 29.97 11.04 -13.67
CA LYS A 446 30.90 12.11 -13.29
C LYS A 446 31.43 11.93 -11.86
N THR A 447 30.59 11.41 -10.95
CA THR A 447 30.91 11.21 -9.54
C THR A 447 30.22 9.96 -9.01
N ALA A 448 30.73 9.42 -7.91
CA ALA A 448 30.03 8.42 -7.11
C ALA A 448 30.16 8.79 -5.63
N TYR A 449 29.01 8.89 -4.96
CA TYR A 449 28.92 9.18 -3.52
C TYR A 449 29.58 10.50 -3.10
N GLY A 450 29.56 11.50 -3.99
CA GLY A 450 30.16 12.82 -3.73
C GLY A 450 31.66 12.91 -4.03
N PHE A 451 32.29 11.81 -4.43
CA PHE A 451 33.74 11.75 -4.72
C PHE A 451 34.02 11.44 -6.19
N LYS A 452 35.21 11.84 -6.64
CA LYS A 452 35.78 11.45 -7.93
C LYS A 452 36.67 10.22 -7.71
N TRP A 453 36.54 9.24 -8.62
CA TRP A 453 37.23 7.95 -8.50
C TRP A 453 38.07 7.70 -9.75
N ILE A 454 39.34 7.37 -9.56
CA ILE A 454 40.27 7.02 -10.65
C ILE A 454 41.06 5.75 -10.30
N PHE A 455 41.60 5.06 -11.32
CA PHE A 455 42.61 4.03 -11.07
C PHE A 455 43.94 4.68 -10.72
N ASN A 456 44.71 4.06 -9.83
CA ASN A 456 46.10 4.47 -9.62
C ASN A 456 46.90 4.05 -10.86
N GLU A 457 47.44 5.03 -11.60
CA GLU A 457 48.13 4.80 -12.88
C GLU A 457 49.53 4.17 -12.74
N LEU A 458 49.95 3.85 -11.51
CA LEU A 458 51.20 3.11 -11.21
C LEU A 458 50.99 1.59 -10.97
N SER A 459 49.92 0.99 -11.51
CA SER A 459 49.60 -0.45 -11.33
C SER A 459 49.85 -1.34 -12.54
#